data_AF-A0A7V9HKL0-F1
#
_entry.id   AF-A0A7V9HKL0-F1
#
_cell.length_a   1.000
_cell.length_b   1.000
_cell.length_c   1.000
_cell.angle_alpha   90.00
_cell.angle_beta   90.00
_cell.angle_gamma   90.00
#
_symmetry.space_group_name_H-M   'P 1'
#
loop_
_entity.id
_entity.type
_entity.pdbx_description
1 polymer ?
#
loop_
_entity_poly.entity_id
_entity_poly.type
_entity_poly.pdbx_seq_one_letter_code
_entity_poly.pdbx_strand_id
1 'polypeptide(L)'
;MTEQQAMTMAKDPVRGMDVDPTTTKHRDDFQGQDDSCRRLMSRRALGDDRIAARQARRLRETAVPRLKTSRSVLALGALLTASLLGTAVAQDATPGVQHDQATGHASGSPTADSPYAAGYDPAAPIRALTPEEISQIEHGEGAGFALPAELNGVPGPSHVLTLADELGLSSAQHTQVQAIFDEMRAAVIPAGARYLAAQQALEADFRAGTLTETDLPGRVVEVAQLEGELAAAHLLAHLQTARVLTPAQITAYNRLRGYE
;
A
#
# COMPACT_ATOMS: atom_id res chain seq x y z
N MET A 1 -10.21 5.98 45.91
CA MET A 1 -9.68 6.73 44.75
C MET A 1 -8.56 5.92 44.17
N THR A 2 -8.78 5.31 43.01
CA THR A 2 -7.72 4.98 42.04
C THR A 2 -8.39 5.02 40.68
N GLU A 3 -8.09 6.10 39.96
CA GLU A 3 -8.47 6.34 38.58
C GLU A 3 -7.99 5.17 37.71
N GLN A 4 -8.94 4.37 37.25
CA GLN A 4 -8.73 3.52 36.10
C GLN A 4 -8.67 4.47 34.90
N GLN A 5 -7.47 4.65 34.33
CA GLN A 5 -7.25 5.37 33.09
C GLN A 5 -8.15 4.76 32.01
N ALA A 6 -9.26 5.43 31.73
CA ALA A 6 -9.99 5.25 30.48
C ALA A 6 -9.03 5.69 29.38
N MET A 7 -8.35 4.73 28.74
CA MET A 7 -7.59 4.97 27.51
C MET A 7 -8.60 5.44 26.46
N THR A 8 -8.70 6.75 26.30
CA THR A 8 -9.49 7.37 25.23
C THR A 8 -8.92 6.89 23.91
N MET A 9 -9.71 6.09 23.19
CA MET A 9 -9.49 5.80 21.78
C MET A 9 -9.27 7.12 21.05
N ALA A 10 -8.22 7.19 20.23
CA ALA A 10 -7.97 8.36 19.41
C ALA A 10 -8.60 8.11 18.04
N LYS A 11 -9.22 9.13 17.45
CA LYS A 11 -9.64 9.02 16.06
C LYS A 11 -8.39 8.99 15.17
N ASP A 12 -8.31 7.98 14.32
CA ASP A 12 -7.32 7.92 13.26
C ASP A 12 -7.43 9.21 12.41
N PRO A 13 -6.37 10.04 12.32
CA PRO A 13 -6.42 11.29 11.56
C PRO A 13 -6.56 11.07 10.05
N VAL A 14 -6.33 9.84 9.58
CA VAL A 14 -6.40 9.41 8.18
C VAL A 14 -7.74 8.73 7.89
N ARG A 15 -8.26 7.91 8.82
CA ARG A 15 -9.41 7.01 8.60
C ARG A 15 -10.65 7.29 9.46
N GLY A 16 -10.56 8.17 10.45
CA GLY A 16 -11.68 8.56 11.33
C GLY A 16 -12.22 7.48 12.27
N MET A 17 -11.65 6.27 12.24
CA MET A 17 -11.99 5.16 13.13
C MET A 17 -11.34 5.34 14.51
N ASP A 18 -11.97 4.82 15.54
CA ASP A 18 -11.39 4.73 16.88
C ASP A 18 -10.24 3.71 16.85
N VAL A 19 -9.01 4.21 16.97
CA VAL A 19 -7.78 3.39 16.96
C VAL A 19 -7.07 3.52 18.29
N ASP A 20 -6.43 2.43 18.72
CA ASP A 20 -5.48 2.47 19.82
C ASP A 20 -4.20 3.17 19.33
N PRO A 21 -3.85 4.35 19.87
CA PRO A 21 -2.68 5.11 19.43
C PRO A 21 -1.36 4.39 19.72
N THR A 22 -1.36 3.31 20.52
CA THR A 22 -0.16 2.52 20.82
C THR A 22 0.10 1.39 19.83
N THR A 23 -0.90 0.98 19.04
CA THR A 23 -0.82 -0.14 18.08
C THR A 23 -0.99 0.28 16.62
N THR A 24 -1.37 1.52 16.35
CA THR A 24 -1.46 2.06 14.99
C THR A 24 -0.09 2.14 14.30
N LYS A 25 -0.09 1.91 12.98
CA LYS A 25 1.07 2.04 12.08
C LYS A 25 1.68 3.45 12.10
N HIS A 26 0.92 4.45 12.57
CA HIS A 26 1.24 5.87 12.62
C HIS A 26 1.44 6.38 14.06
N ARG A 27 2.10 5.59 14.92
CA ARG A 27 2.26 5.89 16.35
C ARG A 27 2.90 7.26 16.64
N ASP A 28 3.80 7.71 15.79
CA ASP A 28 4.51 8.98 15.95
C ASP A 28 3.62 10.21 15.67
N ASP A 29 2.56 10.05 14.87
CA ASP A 29 1.63 11.13 14.52
C ASP A 29 0.73 11.53 15.71
N PHE A 30 0.68 10.70 16.76
CA PHE A 30 -0.09 10.96 17.98
C PHE A 30 0.74 11.47 19.17
N GLN A 31 2.08 11.44 19.10
CA GLN A 31 2.95 11.74 20.25
C GLN A 31 3.74 13.05 20.15
N GLY A 32 3.61 13.83 19.07
CA GLY A 32 4.12 15.20 19.02
C GLY A 32 5.57 15.37 19.48
N GLN A 33 6.53 14.59 18.93
CA GLN A 33 7.95 14.72 19.27
C GLN A 33 8.89 14.75 18.04
N ASP A 34 9.57 15.89 17.91
CA ASP A 34 10.29 16.43 16.75
C ASP A 34 11.66 15.79 16.39
N ASP A 35 12.16 14.78 17.10
CA ASP A 35 13.60 14.42 16.99
C ASP A 35 13.92 13.13 16.20
N SER A 36 12.93 12.29 15.88
CA SER A 36 13.14 11.08 15.06
C SER A 36 13.12 11.37 13.56
N CYS A 37 12.31 12.33 13.13
CA CYS A 37 12.17 12.70 11.73
C CYS A 37 13.47 13.30 11.15
N ARG A 38 14.19 14.12 11.94
CA ARG A 38 15.49 14.71 11.53
C ARG A 38 16.58 13.64 11.32
N ARG A 39 16.64 12.61 12.15
CA ARG A 39 17.62 11.51 12.04
C ARG A 39 17.31 10.55 10.88
N LEU A 40 16.04 10.33 10.57
CA LEU A 40 15.60 9.52 9.42
C LEU A 40 15.90 10.22 8.08
N MET A 41 15.71 11.54 8.00
CA MET A 41 16.03 12.31 6.78
C MET A 41 17.54 12.32 6.46
N SER A 42 18.41 12.41 7.47
CA SER A 42 19.87 12.32 7.25
C SER A 42 20.35 10.93 6.83
N ARG A 43 19.65 9.85 7.21
CA ARG A 43 20.00 8.48 6.80
C ARG A 43 19.47 8.12 5.40
N ARG A 44 18.32 8.68 4.98
CA ARG A 44 17.79 8.53 3.60
C ARG A 44 18.70 9.19 2.57
N ALA A 45 19.18 10.40 2.83
CA ALA A 45 20.08 11.11 1.91
C ALA A 45 21.37 10.33 1.57
N LEU A 46 21.91 9.55 2.52
CA LEU A 46 23.10 8.71 2.29
C LEU A 46 22.78 7.35 1.64
N GLY A 47 21.53 6.89 1.70
CA GLY A 47 21.07 5.63 1.10
C GLY A 47 20.71 5.78 -0.38
N ASP A 48 20.09 6.90 -0.74
CA ASP A 48 19.60 7.18 -2.09
C ASP A 48 20.75 7.32 -3.11
N ASP A 49 21.88 7.90 -2.70
CA ASP A 49 23.10 7.99 -3.51
C ASP A 49 23.68 6.61 -3.89
N ARG A 50 23.55 5.62 -3.00
CA ARG A 50 24.06 4.26 -3.25
C ARG A 50 23.15 3.46 -4.18
N ILE A 51 21.84 3.71 -4.15
CA ILE A 51 20.87 3.05 -5.02
C ILE A 51 20.95 3.66 -6.43
N ALA A 52 21.02 4.99 -6.53
CA ALA A 52 21.19 5.70 -7.80
C ALA A 52 22.50 5.29 -8.51
N ALA A 53 23.62 5.18 -7.78
CA ALA A 53 24.89 4.73 -8.34
C ALA A 53 24.84 3.27 -8.85
N ARG A 54 24.10 2.38 -8.17
CA ARG A 54 23.92 0.98 -8.60
C ARG A 54 23.04 0.87 -9.84
N GLN A 55 21.98 1.68 -9.95
CA GLN A 55 21.10 1.71 -11.12
C GLN A 55 21.83 2.29 -12.35
N ALA A 56 22.61 3.36 -12.17
CA ALA A 56 23.41 3.96 -13.25
C ALA A 56 24.47 2.98 -13.82
N ARG A 57 25.02 2.09 -12.98
CA ARG A 57 25.96 1.05 -13.42
C ARG A 57 25.30 -0.05 -14.26
N ARG A 58 24.09 -0.50 -13.87
CA ARG A 58 23.32 -1.50 -14.65
C ARG A 58 22.89 -0.98 -16.03
N LEU A 59 22.53 0.30 -16.13
CA LEU A 59 22.16 0.92 -17.41
C LEU A 59 23.36 1.04 -18.37
N ARG A 60 24.58 1.19 -17.85
CA ARG A 60 25.81 1.20 -18.67
C ARG A 60 26.23 -0.19 -19.14
N GLU A 61 25.94 -1.24 -18.36
CA GLU A 61 26.26 -2.62 -18.71
C GLU A 61 25.27 -3.24 -19.72
N THR A 62 24.05 -2.71 -19.82
CA THR A 62 23.01 -3.19 -20.75
C THR A 62 23.00 -2.50 -22.12
N ALA A 63 23.80 -1.45 -22.31
CA ALA A 63 23.79 -0.59 -23.51
C ALA A 63 24.80 -0.97 -24.61
N VAL A 64 25.29 -2.21 -24.67
CA VAL A 64 26.16 -2.67 -25.78
C VAL A 64 25.40 -3.62 -26.71
N PRO A 65 24.83 -3.16 -27.84
CA PRO A 65 24.28 -4.07 -28.83
C PRO A 65 25.41 -4.68 -29.66
N ARG A 66 25.70 -5.97 -29.49
CA ARG A 66 26.38 -6.76 -30.52
C ARG A 66 25.35 -7.31 -31.49
N LEU A 67 25.21 -6.65 -32.63
CA LEU A 67 24.63 -7.26 -33.84
C LEU A 67 25.49 -8.48 -34.25
N LYS A 68 24.88 -9.66 -34.36
CA LYS A 68 25.38 -10.73 -35.22
C LYS A 68 24.25 -11.64 -35.72
N THR A 69 23.90 -11.36 -36.97
CA THR A 69 23.36 -12.20 -38.05
C THR A 69 23.05 -13.67 -37.79
N SER A 70 21.82 -14.01 -38.17
CA SER A 70 21.24 -15.35 -38.37
C SER A 70 22.05 -16.25 -39.32
N ARG A 71 22.13 -17.55 -39.00
CA ARG A 71 22.22 -18.65 -39.97
C ARG A 71 21.47 -19.87 -39.45
N SER A 72 20.43 -20.25 -40.19
CA SER A 72 19.75 -21.54 -40.12
C SER A 72 20.67 -22.69 -40.53
N VAL A 73 20.60 -23.84 -39.84
CA VAL A 73 20.97 -25.16 -40.39
C VAL A 73 20.10 -26.24 -39.72
N LEU A 74 19.40 -27.03 -40.55
CA LEU A 74 18.76 -28.30 -40.18
C LEU A 74 19.83 -29.35 -39.83
N ALA A 75 19.60 -30.17 -38.81
CA ALA A 75 20.16 -31.53 -38.76
C ALA A 75 19.31 -32.50 -37.93
N LEU A 76 19.16 -33.68 -38.52
CA LEU A 76 18.41 -34.88 -38.17
C LEU A 76 19.18 -35.73 -37.13
N GLY A 77 18.51 -36.55 -36.32
CA GLY A 77 19.09 -37.84 -35.88
C GLY A 77 18.94 -38.30 -34.42
N ALA A 78 18.13 -39.36 -34.25
CA ALA A 78 18.36 -40.59 -33.48
C ALA A 78 18.46 -40.62 -31.92
N LEU A 79 17.41 -41.21 -31.31
CA LEU A 79 17.35 -42.48 -30.54
C LEU A 79 18.49 -42.96 -29.61
N LEU A 80 18.03 -43.59 -28.51
CA LEU A 80 18.62 -44.64 -27.62
C LEU A 80 19.04 -44.17 -26.20
N THR A 81 18.19 -44.43 -25.18
CA THR A 81 18.14 -45.57 -24.22
C THR A 81 19.10 -45.48 -23.03
N ALA A 82 18.52 -45.65 -21.83
CA ALA A 82 18.83 -46.70 -20.84
C ALA A 82 18.85 -46.18 -19.38
N SER A 83 18.08 -46.89 -18.56
CA SER A 83 17.99 -46.83 -17.10
C SER A 83 19.33 -46.92 -16.37
N LEU A 84 19.34 -46.53 -15.09
CA LEU A 84 19.63 -47.44 -13.98
C LEU A 84 19.20 -46.87 -12.62
N LEU A 85 18.57 -47.75 -11.86
CA LEU A 85 18.24 -47.67 -10.44
C LEU A 85 19.50 -47.53 -9.59
N GLY A 86 19.40 -46.79 -8.48
CA GLY A 86 20.36 -46.82 -7.38
C GLY A 86 19.70 -46.42 -6.08
N THR A 87 19.28 -47.42 -5.29
CA THR A 87 18.90 -47.29 -3.89
C THR A 87 20.14 -47.35 -3.00
N ALA A 88 20.25 -46.44 -2.02
CA ALA A 88 21.09 -46.67 -0.84
C ALA A 88 20.48 -45.97 0.40
N VAL A 89 20.54 -46.73 1.49
CA VAL A 89 19.92 -46.60 2.81
C VAL A 89 20.82 -45.81 3.78
N ALA A 90 20.18 -45.04 4.67
CA ALA A 90 20.51 -44.66 6.07
C ALA A 90 21.95 -44.17 6.44
N GLN A 91 22.26 -43.50 7.55
CA GLN A 91 21.70 -43.39 8.89
C GLN A 91 22.52 -42.32 9.70
N ASP A 92 22.17 -42.15 10.97
CA ASP A 92 22.81 -41.37 12.07
C ASP A 92 22.63 -39.84 12.08
N ALA A 93 21.86 -39.27 13.02
CA ALA A 93 21.95 -39.25 14.49
C ALA A 93 23.06 -38.33 15.01
N THR A 94 22.66 -37.14 15.45
CA THR A 94 23.45 -36.24 16.30
C THR A 94 22.83 -36.20 17.70
N PRO A 95 23.62 -36.28 18.78
CA PRO A 95 23.12 -36.20 20.14
C PRO A 95 23.18 -34.77 20.71
N GLY A 96 22.16 -34.43 21.51
CA GLY A 96 22.29 -33.82 22.83
C GLY A 96 22.70 -32.35 22.94
N VAL A 97 21.74 -31.50 23.33
CA VAL A 97 21.95 -30.54 24.43
C VAL A 97 20.69 -30.54 25.31
N GLN A 98 20.81 -31.13 26.49
CA GLN A 98 19.95 -30.86 27.64
C GLN A 98 20.44 -29.57 28.30
N HIS A 99 19.54 -28.63 28.55
CA HIS A 99 19.71 -27.61 29.58
C HIS A 99 18.47 -27.66 30.46
N ASP A 100 18.66 -28.21 31.64
CA ASP A 100 17.66 -28.28 32.69
C ASP A 100 17.78 -27.04 33.59
N GLN A 101 16.69 -26.78 34.32
CA GLN A 101 16.49 -25.86 35.44
C GLN A 101 15.80 -24.51 35.18
N ALA A 102 14.51 -24.59 35.50
CA ALA A 102 13.61 -23.55 35.91
C ALA A 102 14.10 -22.74 37.13
N THR A 103 13.82 -21.44 37.11
CA THR A 103 13.41 -20.70 38.32
C THR A 103 12.26 -19.76 37.96
N GLY A 104 11.19 -19.87 38.74
CA GLY A 104 9.87 -19.31 38.44
C GLY A 104 9.85 -17.79 38.34
N HIS A 105 9.19 -17.32 37.29
CA HIS A 105 8.54 -16.02 37.27
C HIS A 105 7.07 -16.27 36.94
N ALA A 106 6.22 -15.67 37.77
CA ALA A 106 4.78 -15.83 37.80
C ALA A 106 4.16 -15.84 36.39
N SER A 107 3.43 -16.91 36.08
CA SER A 107 2.56 -17.01 34.91
C SER A 107 1.38 -16.06 35.07
N GLY A 108 1.60 -14.77 34.80
CA GLY A 108 0.58 -13.96 34.17
C GLY A 108 0.78 -14.13 32.68
N SER A 109 0.05 -15.05 32.04
CA SER A 109 -0.03 -15.05 30.58
C SER A 109 -0.57 -13.67 30.18
N PRO A 110 0.18 -12.82 29.46
CA PRO A 110 -0.50 -11.84 28.64
C PRO A 110 -1.34 -12.67 27.68
N THR A 111 -2.67 -12.53 27.72
CA THR A 111 -3.46 -12.89 26.56
C THR A 111 -2.92 -12.00 25.45
N ALA A 112 -2.05 -12.57 24.61
CA ALA A 112 -1.45 -11.89 23.48
C ALA A 112 -2.55 -11.79 22.41
N ASP A 113 -3.58 -11.01 22.70
CA ASP A 113 -4.62 -10.70 21.76
C ASP A 113 -3.97 -9.87 20.66
N SER A 114 -3.84 -10.46 19.48
CA SER A 114 -3.31 -9.78 18.30
C SER A 114 -4.14 -8.52 18.03
N PRO A 115 -3.52 -7.37 17.72
CA PRO A 115 -4.27 -6.16 17.35
C PRO A 115 -5.13 -6.37 16.08
N TYR A 116 -4.89 -7.45 15.34
CA TYR A 116 -5.65 -7.83 14.15
C TYR A 116 -6.84 -8.76 14.45
N ALA A 117 -6.93 -9.33 15.65
CA ALA A 117 -7.94 -10.35 15.98
C ALA A 117 -9.38 -9.80 15.91
N ALA A 118 -9.59 -8.55 16.33
CA ALA A 118 -10.90 -7.91 16.35
C ALA A 118 -11.48 -7.65 14.95
N GLY A 119 -10.62 -7.56 13.92
CA GLY A 119 -11.01 -7.30 12.52
C GLY A 119 -10.84 -8.51 11.59
N TYR A 120 -10.48 -9.68 12.12
CA TYR A 120 -10.24 -10.85 11.31
C TYR A 120 -11.55 -11.53 10.89
N ASP A 121 -11.81 -11.53 9.58
CA ASP A 121 -12.85 -12.36 8.98
C ASP A 121 -12.21 -13.46 8.11
N PRO A 122 -12.34 -14.75 8.47
CA PRO A 122 -11.80 -15.84 7.68
C PRO A 122 -12.48 -15.99 6.31
N ALA A 123 -13.71 -15.49 6.15
CA ALA A 123 -14.49 -15.56 4.91
C ALA A 123 -14.21 -14.40 3.96
N ALA A 124 -13.61 -13.30 4.42
CA ALA A 124 -13.30 -12.15 3.58
C ALA A 124 -12.37 -12.53 2.41
N PRO A 125 -12.67 -12.06 1.19
CA PRO A 125 -11.87 -12.34 0.00
C PRO A 125 -10.54 -11.59 -0.02
N ILE A 126 -10.46 -10.43 0.65
CA ILE A 126 -9.26 -9.60 0.80
C ILE A 126 -9.20 -9.18 2.27
N ARG A 127 -8.34 -9.78 3.09
CA ARG A 127 -8.32 -9.50 4.55
C ARG A 127 -7.55 -8.24 4.92
N ALA A 128 -6.75 -7.73 3.99
CA ALA A 128 -5.97 -6.51 4.16
C ALA A 128 -6.81 -5.22 4.01
N LEU A 129 -8.04 -5.33 3.47
CA LEU A 129 -8.93 -4.20 3.22
C LEU A 129 -10.25 -4.40 3.98
N THR A 130 -10.80 -3.31 4.48
CA THR A 130 -12.14 -3.28 5.06
C THR A 130 -13.22 -3.34 3.97
N PRO A 131 -14.45 -3.78 4.29
CA PRO A 131 -15.56 -3.74 3.33
C PRO A 131 -15.85 -2.32 2.80
N GLU A 132 -15.66 -1.31 3.65
CA GLU A 132 -15.80 0.10 3.28
C GLU A 132 -14.74 0.50 2.24
N GLU A 133 -13.46 0.19 2.46
CA GLU A 133 -12.39 0.47 1.48
C GLU A 133 -12.66 -0.21 0.14
N ILE A 134 -13.12 -1.48 0.15
CA ILE A 134 -13.49 -2.20 -1.07
C ILE A 134 -14.62 -1.47 -1.80
N SER A 135 -15.70 -1.12 -1.10
CA SER A 135 -16.83 -0.39 -1.68
C SER A 135 -16.39 0.95 -2.27
N GLN A 136 -15.58 1.72 -1.54
CA GLN A 136 -15.06 3.01 -2.01
C GLN A 136 -14.22 2.84 -3.28
N ILE A 137 -13.34 1.82 -3.34
CA ILE A 137 -12.54 1.51 -4.53
C ILE A 137 -13.42 1.12 -5.72
N GLU A 138 -14.41 0.25 -5.51
CA GLU A 138 -15.35 -0.19 -6.56
C GLU A 138 -16.15 0.97 -7.15
N HIS A 139 -16.51 1.95 -6.32
CA HIS A 139 -17.27 3.12 -6.72
C HIS A 139 -16.39 4.30 -7.15
N GLY A 140 -15.07 4.15 -7.19
CA GLY A 140 -14.14 5.20 -7.61
C GLY A 140 -14.10 6.41 -6.66
N GLU A 141 -14.36 6.16 -5.38
CA GLU A 141 -14.24 7.13 -4.30
C GLU A 141 -12.79 7.23 -3.80
N GLY A 142 -12.51 8.19 -2.92
CA GLY A 142 -11.14 8.52 -2.55
C GLY A 142 -10.37 7.42 -1.81
N ALA A 143 -11.03 6.56 -1.02
CA ALA A 143 -10.45 5.45 -0.24
C ALA A 143 -9.10 5.76 0.45
N GLY A 144 -8.88 7.02 0.85
CA GLY A 144 -7.60 7.49 1.41
C GLY A 144 -6.48 7.79 0.42
N PHE A 145 -6.60 7.43 -0.87
CA PHE A 145 -5.55 7.62 -1.89
C PHE A 145 -5.20 9.09 -2.15
N ALA A 146 -6.13 10.01 -1.89
CA ALA A 146 -5.96 11.44 -2.13
C ALA A 146 -5.56 12.24 -0.88
N LEU A 147 -5.41 11.60 0.28
CA LEU A 147 -5.15 12.30 1.54
C LEU A 147 -3.94 13.25 1.52
N PRO A 148 -2.83 12.94 0.82
CA PRO A 148 -1.73 13.91 0.69
C PRO A 148 -2.16 15.25 0.08
N ALA A 149 -3.13 15.27 -0.83
CA ALA A 149 -3.67 16.50 -1.39
C ALA A 149 -4.70 17.12 -0.44
N GLU A 150 -5.67 16.31 0.00
CA GLU A 150 -6.80 16.76 0.80
C GLU A 150 -6.36 17.40 2.12
N LEU A 151 -5.49 16.74 2.88
CA LEU A 151 -5.01 17.21 4.18
C LEU A 151 -3.99 18.36 4.06
N ASN A 152 -3.57 18.71 2.84
CA ASN A 152 -2.75 19.89 2.55
C ASN A 152 -3.56 21.01 1.88
N GLY A 153 -4.90 20.96 2.02
CA GLY A 153 -5.80 22.01 1.55
C GLY A 153 -5.91 22.13 0.03
N VAL A 154 -5.58 21.05 -0.69
CA VAL A 154 -5.75 20.98 -2.14
C VAL A 154 -7.11 20.34 -2.45
N PRO A 155 -8.10 21.08 -2.99
CA PRO A 155 -9.48 20.60 -3.06
C PRO A 155 -9.70 19.45 -4.04
N GLY A 156 -10.50 18.46 -3.63
CA GLY A 156 -10.95 17.37 -4.50
C GLY A 156 -12.26 17.69 -5.23
N PRO A 157 -12.46 17.21 -6.48
CA PRO A 157 -13.61 17.60 -7.29
C PRO A 157 -14.95 17.20 -6.69
N SER A 158 -15.06 16.02 -6.06
CA SER A 158 -16.30 15.58 -5.42
C SER A 158 -16.76 16.54 -4.32
N HIS A 159 -15.84 16.94 -3.44
CA HIS A 159 -16.15 17.82 -2.32
C HIS A 159 -16.42 19.26 -2.76
N VAL A 160 -15.73 19.72 -3.80
CA VAL A 160 -15.98 21.03 -4.40
C VAL A 160 -17.37 21.08 -5.06
N LEU A 161 -17.80 20.01 -5.73
CA LEU A 161 -19.17 19.91 -6.28
C LEU A 161 -20.21 19.86 -5.16
N THR A 162 -19.96 19.14 -4.06
CA THR A 162 -20.86 19.12 -2.90
C THR A 162 -21.01 20.50 -2.27
N LEU A 163 -19.95 21.31 -2.25
CA LEU A 163 -19.92 22.67 -1.68
C LEU A 163 -20.11 23.77 -2.72
N ALA A 164 -20.68 23.45 -3.90
CA ALA A 164 -20.67 24.36 -5.03
C ALA A 164 -21.34 25.71 -4.73
N ASP A 165 -22.45 25.69 -3.99
CA ASP A 165 -23.22 26.88 -3.62
C ASP A 165 -22.46 27.71 -2.56
N GLU A 166 -21.92 27.07 -1.53
CA GLU A 166 -21.15 27.70 -0.46
C GLU A 166 -19.84 28.31 -0.96
N LEU A 167 -19.22 27.70 -1.97
CA LEU A 167 -18.03 28.21 -2.66
C LEU A 167 -18.37 29.25 -3.73
N GLY A 168 -19.66 29.48 -4.02
CA GLY A 168 -20.10 30.41 -5.05
C GLY A 168 -19.52 30.07 -6.42
N LEU A 169 -19.49 28.78 -6.81
CA LEU A 169 -18.96 28.38 -8.10
C LEU A 169 -19.74 29.02 -9.24
N SER A 170 -19.03 29.60 -10.20
CA SER A 170 -19.66 29.98 -11.48
C SER A 170 -20.10 28.74 -12.25
N SER A 171 -21.05 28.90 -13.18
CA SER A 171 -21.47 27.81 -14.08
C SER A 171 -20.30 27.21 -14.87
N ALA A 172 -19.33 28.04 -15.26
CA ALA A 172 -18.12 27.61 -15.93
C ALA A 172 -17.23 26.74 -15.03
N GLN A 173 -17.02 27.16 -13.77
CA GLN A 173 -16.25 26.37 -12.79
C GLN A 173 -16.96 25.05 -12.50
N HIS A 174 -18.27 25.05 -12.26
CA HIS A 174 -19.04 23.83 -12.03
C HIS A 174 -18.86 22.85 -13.19
N THR A 175 -18.98 23.33 -14.44
CA THR A 175 -18.80 22.49 -15.63
C THR A 175 -17.39 21.89 -15.70
N GLN A 176 -16.35 22.68 -15.40
CA GLN A 176 -14.96 22.22 -15.40
C GLN A 176 -14.68 21.20 -14.29
N VAL A 177 -15.16 21.44 -13.07
CA VAL A 177 -14.98 20.51 -11.95
C VAL A 177 -15.75 19.20 -12.19
N GLN A 178 -16.95 19.28 -12.77
CA GLN A 178 -17.71 18.08 -13.17
C GLN A 178 -16.95 17.25 -14.20
N ALA A 179 -16.36 17.88 -15.22
CA ALA A 179 -15.54 17.17 -16.20
C ALA A 179 -14.33 16.48 -15.55
N ILE A 180 -13.63 17.16 -14.62
CA ILE A 180 -12.51 16.58 -13.85
C ILE A 180 -13.00 15.38 -13.02
N PHE A 181 -14.16 15.48 -12.36
CA PHE A 181 -14.75 14.40 -11.60
C PHE A 181 -15.06 13.18 -12.48
N ASP A 182 -15.70 13.41 -13.63
CA ASP A 182 -16.10 12.34 -14.54
C ASP A 182 -14.88 11.64 -15.16
N GLU A 183 -13.86 12.41 -15.58
CA GLU A 183 -12.58 11.87 -16.08
C GLU A 183 -11.85 11.05 -15.02
N MET A 184 -11.77 11.57 -13.79
CA MET A 184 -11.19 10.84 -12.66
C MET A 184 -11.92 9.51 -12.45
N ARG A 185 -13.26 9.52 -12.36
CA ARG A 185 -14.08 8.30 -12.18
C ARG A 185 -13.87 7.29 -13.29
N ALA A 186 -13.83 7.74 -14.54
CA ALA A 186 -13.58 6.89 -15.69
C ALA A 186 -12.20 6.20 -15.63
N ALA A 187 -11.21 6.84 -14.99
CA ALA A 187 -9.88 6.27 -14.76
C ALA A 187 -9.82 5.35 -13.52
N VAL A 188 -10.37 5.78 -12.38
CA VAL A 188 -10.18 5.08 -11.10
C VAL A 188 -11.03 3.81 -10.98
N ILE A 189 -12.22 3.74 -11.57
CA ILE A 189 -13.08 2.54 -11.49
C ILE A 189 -12.39 1.30 -12.12
N PRO A 190 -11.91 1.33 -13.37
CA PRO A 190 -11.21 0.18 -13.95
C PRO A 190 -9.84 -0.08 -13.30
N ALA A 191 -9.16 0.95 -12.77
CA ALA A 191 -7.94 0.75 -11.98
C ALA A 191 -8.23 0.06 -10.65
N GLY A 192 -9.32 0.43 -9.99
CA GLY A 192 -9.81 -0.14 -8.73
C GLY A 192 -10.14 -1.61 -8.86
N ALA A 193 -10.87 -1.98 -9.91
CA ALA A 193 -11.16 -3.38 -10.22
C ALA A 193 -9.87 -4.23 -10.38
N ARG A 194 -8.85 -3.70 -11.07
CA ARG A 194 -7.56 -4.39 -11.21
C ARG A 194 -6.83 -4.50 -9.88
N TYR A 195 -6.78 -3.43 -9.09
CA TYR A 195 -6.14 -3.42 -7.77
C TYR A 195 -6.78 -4.45 -6.83
N LEU A 196 -8.12 -4.47 -6.74
CA LEU A 196 -8.85 -5.43 -5.92
C LEU A 196 -8.62 -6.88 -6.38
N ALA A 197 -8.61 -7.13 -7.70
CA ALA A 197 -8.30 -8.45 -8.23
C ALA A 197 -6.88 -8.91 -7.88
N ALA A 198 -5.88 -8.02 -7.97
CA ALA A 198 -4.50 -8.33 -7.60
C ALA A 198 -4.36 -8.59 -6.09
N GLN A 199 -5.03 -7.79 -5.25
CA GLN A 199 -5.09 -8.01 -3.79
C GLN A 199 -5.73 -9.36 -3.43
N GLN A 200 -6.85 -9.70 -4.10
CA GLN A 200 -7.52 -10.98 -3.91
C GLN A 200 -6.66 -12.16 -4.36
N ALA A 201 -5.94 -12.03 -5.47
CA ALA A 201 -5.02 -13.05 -5.95
C ALA A 201 -3.86 -13.28 -4.96
N LEU A 202 -3.30 -12.21 -4.41
CA LEU A 202 -2.24 -12.30 -3.39
C LEU A 202 -2.75 -12.99 -2.10
N GLU A 203 -3.93 -12.62 -1.60
CA GLU A 203 -4.57 -13.29 -0.46
C GLU A 203 -4.81 -14.78 -0.74
N ALA A 204 -5.33 -15.11 -1.93
CA ALA A 204 -5.59 -16.49 -2.34
C ALA A 204 -4.31 -17.34 -2.40
N ASP A 205 -3.22 -16.80 -2.96
CA ASP A 205 -1.93 -17.48 -3.06
C ASP A 205 -1.35 -17.79 -1.65
N PHE A 206 -1.49 -16.87 -0.69
CA PHE A 206 -1.11 -17.11 0.71
C PHE A 206 -2.02 -18.14 1.40
N ARG A 207 -3.34 -18.05 1.21
CA ARG A 207 -4.31 -19.00 1.79
C ARG A 207 -4.12 -20.42 1.28
N ALA A 208 -3.77 -20.57 0.01
CA ALA A 208 -3.53 -21.86 -0.61
C ALA A 208 -2.12 -22.43 -0.30
N GLY A 209 -1.20 -21.60 0.22
CA GLY A 209 0.19 -21.98 0.43
C GLY A 209 0.95 -22.23 -0.88
N THR A 210 0.48 -21.65 -1.99
CA THR A 210 1.04 -21.83 -3.34
C THR A 210 2.09 -20.77 -3.69
N LEU A 211 2.15 -19.68 -2.93
CA LEU A 211 3.10 -18.59 -3.18
C LEU A 211 4.53 -19.02 -2.85
N THR A 212 5.43 -18.87 -3.82
CA THR A 212 6.86 -19.15 -3.62
C THR A 212 7.65 -17.86 -3.40
N GLU A 213 8.86 -17.98 -2.83
CA GLU A 213 9.81 -16.87 -2.72
C GLU A 213 10.18 -16.26 -4.08
N THR A 214 10.09 -17.05 -5.16
CA THR A 214 10.37 -16.60 -6.53
C THR A 214 9.24 -15.77 -7.10
N ASP A 215 7.98 -16.11 -6.80
CA ASP A 215 6.79 -15.46 -7.36
C ASP A 215 6.37 -14.21 -6.57
N LEU A 216 6.62 -14.19 -5.26
CA LEU A 216 6.22 -13.11 -4.35
C LEU A 216 6.62 -11.70 -4.84
N PRO A 217 7.87 -11.43 -5.29
CA PRO A 217 8.24 -10.09 -5.75
C PRO A 217 7.38 -9.60 -6.91
N GLY A 218 6.98 -10.49 -7.83
CA GLY A 218 6.12 -10.14 -8.96
C GLY A 218 4.73 -9.70 -8.51
N ARG A 219 4.11 -10.47 -7.61
CA ARG A 219 2.79 -10.15 -7.03
C ARG A 219 2.79 -8.81 -6.30
N VAL A 220 3.82 -8.56 -5.49
CA VAL A 220 3.92 -7.32 -4.72
C VAL A 220 4.13 -6.10 -5.64
N VAL A 221 4.95 -6.25 -6.68
CA VAL A 221 5.15 -5.18 -7.67
C VAL A 221 3.87 -4.86 -8.43
N GLU A 222 3.11 -5.89 -8.84
CA GLU A 222 1.81 -5.72 -9.51
C GLU A 222 0.83 -4.94 -8.64
N VAL A 223 0.63 -5.35 -7.38
CA VAL A 223 -0.25 -4.64 -6.42
C VAL A 223 0.19 -3.19 -6.25
N ALA A 224 1.49 -2.95 -6.01
CA ALA A 224 2.00 -1.61 -5.76
C ALA A 224 1.89 -0.68 -6.99
N GLN A 225 2.03 -1.22 -8.20
CA GLN A 225 1.82 -0.45 -9.43
C GLN A 225 0.35 -0.02 -9.56
N LEU A 226 -0.58 -0.94 -9.33
CA LEU A 226 -2.02 -0.66 -9.43
C LEU A 226 -2.50 0.32 -8.36
N GLU A 227 -1.98 0.20 -7.12
CA GLU A 227 -2.23 1.17 -6.06
C GLU A 227 -1.70 2.56 -6.44
N GLY A 228 -0.50 2.63 -7.04
CA GLY A 228 0.09 3.87 -7.53
C GLY A 228 -0.73 4.52 -8.65
N GLU A 229 -1.31 3.72 -9.56
CA GLU A 229 -2.21 4.22 -10.60
C GLU A 229 -3.48 4.86 -10.01
N LEU A 230 -4.09 4.23 -9.00
CA LEU A 230 -5.24 4.77 -8.27
C LEU A 230 -4.90 6.10 -7.59
N ALA A 231 -3.80 6.12 -6.83
CA ALA A 231 -3.35 7.31 -6.13
C ALA A 231 -3.02 8.46 -7.09
N ALA A 232 -2.33 8.18 -8.20
CA ALA A 232 -1.99 9.19 -9.19
C ALA A 232 -3.24 9.82 -9.81
N ALA A 233 -4.26 9.03 -10.15
CA ALA A 233 -5.50 9.54 -10.74
C ALA A 233 -6.26 10.47 -9.78
N HIS A 234 -6.40 10.07 -8.51
CA HIS A 234 -7.01 10.94 -7.49
C HIS A 234 -6.21 12.22 -7.25
N LEU A 235 -4.90 12.12 -7.03
CA LEU A 235 -4.05 13.28 -6.76
C LEU A 235 -4.01 14.25 -7.94
N LEU A 236 -4.02 13.74 -9.18
CA LEU A 236 -4.10 14.57 -10.37
C LEU A 236 -5.42 15.35 -10.42
N ALA A 237 -6.55 14.70 -10.09
CA ALA A 237 -7.85 15.35 -10.05
C ALA A 237 -7.91 16.49 -9.01
N HIS A 238 -7.26 16.33 -7.86
CA HIS A 238 -7.09 17.42 -6.89
C HIS A 238 -6.29 18.59 -7.47
N LEU A 239 -5.14 18.31 -8.11
CA LEU A 239 -4.32 19.36 -8.74
C LEU A 239 -5.04 20.09 -9.86
N GLN A 240 -5.87 19.39 -10.65
CA GLN A 240 -6.68 19.99 -11.70
C GLN A 240 -7.81 20.85 -11.11
N THR A 241 -8.50 20.35 -10.08
CA THR A 241 -9.58 21.07 -9.40
C THR A 241 -9.08 22.37 -8.77
N ALA A 242 -7.93 22.33 -8.09
CA ALA A 242 -7.32 23.52 -7.51
C ALA A 242 -7.02 24.63 -8.54
N ARG A 243 -6.72 24.28 -9.80
CA ARG A 243 -6.47 25.26 -10.88
C ARG A 243 -7.74 25.93 -11.40
N VAL A 244 -8.91 25.36 -11.15
CA VAL A 244 -10.22 25.91 -11.53
C VAL A 244 -10.71 26.94 -10.50
N LEU A 245 -10.32 26.76 -9.25
CA LEU A 245 -10.77 27.60 -8.13
C LEU A 245 -9.91 28.85 -7.95
N THR A 246 -10.53 29.89 -7.43
CA THR A 246 -9.81 31.08 -6.98
C THR A 246 -9.15 30.82 -5.62
N PRO A 247 -8.09 31.57 -5.25
CA PRO A 247 -7.49 31.46 -3.91
C PRO A 247 -8.52 31.66 -2.78
N ALA A 248 -9.47 32.58 -2.94
CA ALA A 248 -10.53 32.81 -1.96
C ALA A 248 -11.46 31.60 -1.80
N GLN A 249 -11.78 30.91 -2.89
CA GLN A 249 -12.57 29.67 -2.86
C GLN A 249 -11.80 28.52 -2.20
N ILE A 250 -10.49 28.42 -2.42
CA ILE A 250 -9.65 27.41 -1.74
C ILE A 250 -9.62 27.68 -0.23
N THR A 251 -9.44 28.92 0.21
CA THR A 251 -9.54 29.28 1.64
C THR A 251 -10.92 28.97 2.20
N ALA A 252 -12.00 29.27 1.48
CA ALA A 252 -13.36 28.95 1.91
C ALA A 252 -13.58 27.43 2.01
N TYR A 253 -13.07 26.65 1.04
CA TYR A 253 -13.08 25.20 1.06
C TYR A 253 -12.38 24.66 2.31
N ASN A 254 -11.17 25.12 2.63
CA ASN A 254 -10.43 24.64 3.80
C ASN A 254 -11.19 24.89 5.10
N ARG A 255 -11.84 26.05 5.26
CA ARG A 255 -12.71 26.35 6.41
C ARG A 255 -13.93 25.45 6.47
N LEU A 256 -14.64 25.28 5.35
CA LEU A 256 -15.83 24.42 5.27
C LEU A 256 -15.50 22.95 5.58
N ARG A 257 -14.26 22.53 5.31
CA ARG A 257 -13.76 21.18 5.58
C ARG A 257 -13.11 21.01 6.95
N GLY A 258 -12.96 22.11 7.71
CA GLY A 258 -12.40 22.08 9.06
C GLY A 258 -10.88 21.97 9.12
N TYR A 259 -10.17 22.39 8.06
CA TYR A 259 -8.71 22.42 8.00
C TYR A 259 -8.13 23.77 8.46
N GLU A 260 -8.97 24.80 8.55
CA GLU A 260 -8.64 26.18 8.99
C GLU A 260 -9.72 26.75 9.91
#